data_AF-A0A0F4YJ41-F1
#
_entry.id   AF-A0A0F4YJ41-F1
#
_cell.length_a   1.000
_cell.length_b   1.000
_cell.length_c   1.000
_cell.angle_alpha   90.00
_cell.angle_beta   90.00
_cell.angle_gamma   90.00
#
_symmetry.space_group_name_H-M   'P 1'
#
loop_
_entity.id
_entity.type
_entity.pdbx_description
1 polymer ?
#
loop_
_entity_poly.entity_id
_entity_poly.type
_entity_poly.pdbx_seq_one_letter_code
_entity_poly.pdbx_strand_id
1 'polypeptide(L)'
;MAAYYTSGNTNIDHILEHCKRRLSPYHPLSDEAIRMTLTAPDGAYNTLGPLVQKHHSNLHIVLMDLYSVLITGYLFLQHGSEPDSQQQQQQQQQQRGWYKWSSVQRRLRDGAEPLPILTAIRHERPWKVWVDKEHPFRDQDDPMTSREQHTETVDSWFQWFEMTPYEIGCDELEAWVPTWGFGRPFELGKSTMQLPEQSLALLLGLCTSAPAGPLNSYLATIKRNLPPGSIGNVVHDLAHKITHLWGKQRTEEFQQHHPLHACNEHNFMFHLTPVARGQARPPGIENSPRIHLIDSGLDNNCPTYVLLRPEREVDVIITMDASSDVHKDCFHQRVDQIGSRRGMHYTKRLDKNHNNEGLLYAQVYDGTPAERPATVVDSYGHTVTNPPAPVCYADNTMIYMPLLPNERAVPGFDPSTAKFSGSYNLVWTPEQIEMLVKVAAANFAAGHDRIRRVLLETYEKKKARREGRA
;
A
#
# COMPACT_ATOMS: atom_id res chain seq x y z
N MET A 1 8.05 0.92 2.92
CA MET A 1 9.34 0.92 3.67
C MET A 1 10.24 -0.26 3.29
N ALA A 2 9.77 -1.50 3.26
CA ALA A 2 10.63 -2.66 2.97
C ALA A 2 11.23 -2.66 1.55
N ALA A 3 10.47 -2.24 0.52
CA ALA A 3 11.02 -2.00 -0.82
C ALA A 3 12.18 -1.00 -0.82
N TYR A 4 12.01 0.08 -0.07
CA TYR A 4 13.01 1.15 0.06
C TYR A 4 14.24 0.67 0.85
N TYR A 5 14.04 -0.16 1.87
CA TYR A 5 15.12 -0.82 2.59
C TYR A 5 15.97 -1.70 1.69
N THR A 6 15.33 -2.54 0.88
CA THR A 6 16.02 -3.35 -0.12
C THR A 6 16.76 -2.49 -1.16
N SER A 7 16.12 -1.42 -1.67
CA SER A 7 16.72 -0.50 -2.64
C SER A 7 17.85 0.36 -2.05
N GLY A 8 17.80 0.67 -0.76
CA GLY A 8 18.84 1.35 0.00
C GLY A 8 20.02 0.46 0.39
N ASN A 9 20.23 -0.66 -0.31
CA ASN A 9 21.25 -1.66 -0.01
C ASN A 9 21.20 -2.16 1.44
N THR A 10 19.98 -2.35 1.98
CA THR A 10 19.74 -2.87 3.33
C THR A 10 20.46 -2.08 4.42
N ASN A 11 20.66 -0.78 4.18
CA ASN A 11 21.34 0.12 5.09
C ASN A 11 20.40 1.30 5.43
N ILE A 12 20.05 1.41 6.71
CA ILE A 12 19.14 2.46 7.18
C ILE A 12 19.77 3.85 7.14
N ASP A 13 21.08 3.97 7.36
CA ASP A 13 21.78 5.26 7.31
C ASP A 13 21.77 5.83 5.89
N HIS A 14 21.96 4.98 4.87
CA HIS A 14 21.83 5.38 3.47
C HIS A 14 20.42 5.90 3.15
N ILE A 15 19.40 5.25 3.69
CA ILE A 15 17.99 5.65 3.52
C ILE A 15 17.73 7.00 4.19
N LEU A 16 18.19 7.17 5.43
CA LEU A 16 18.02 8.42 6.17
C LEU A 16 18.73 9.58 5.47
N GLU A 17 19.98 9.39 5.03
CA GLU A 17 20.72 10.41 4.29
C GLU A 17 20.05 10.75 2.96
N HIS A 18 19.49 9.75 2.27
CA HIS A 18 18.72 10.01 1.05
C HIS A 18 17.41 10.77 1.35
N CYS A 19 16.68 10.39 2.39
CA CYS A 19 15.49 11.11 2.84
C CYS A 19 15.80 12.56 3.22
N LYS A 20 16.87 12.83 3.96
CA LYS A 20 17.31 14.20 4.30
C LYS A 20 17.58 15.06 3.07
N ARG A 21 18.08 14.45 1.99
CA ARG A 21 18.35 15.14 0.71
C ARG A 21 17.13 15.28 -0.20
N ARG A 22 16.17 14.36 -0.13
CA ARG A 22 15.00 14.35 -1.03
C ARG A 22 13.74 14.93 -0.43
N LEU A 23 13.58 14.91 0.89
CA LEU A 23 12.39 15.49 1.52
C LEU A 23 12.57 16.99 1.81
N SER A 24 13.72 17.59 1.49
CA SER A 24 13.95 19.03 1.65
C SER A 24 14.90 19.56 0.57
N PRO A 25 14.71 20.80 0.07
CA PRO A 25 13.67 21.77 0.45
C PRO A 25 12.39 21.66 -0.39
N TYR A 26 12.39 20.80 -1.41
CA TYR A 26 11.33 20.80 -2.42
C TYR A 26 10.26 19.75 -2.11
N HIS A 27 9.00 20.18 -2.26
CA HIS A 27 7.90 19.24 -2.37
C HIS A 27 8.12 18.39 -3.65
N PRO A 28 7.92 17.06 -3.64
CA PRO A 28 8.17 16.22 -4.81
C PRO A 28 7.38 16.60 -6.08
N LEU A 29 6.27 17.34 -5.91
CA LEU A 29 5.45 17.90 -7.01
C LEU A 29 5.69 19.41 -7.27
N SER A 30 6.75 20.00 -6.71
CA SER A 30 7.14 21.38 -7.04
C SER A 30 7.73 21.47 -8.45
N ASP A 31 7.85 22.69 -8.98
CA ASP A 31 8.49 22.91 -10.28
C ASP A 31 9.91 22.37 -10.31
N GLU A 32 10.66 22.68 -9.25
CA GLU A 32 12.07 22.32 -9.10
C GLU A 32 12.24 20.80 -9.03
N ALA A 33 11.43 20.11 -8.21
CA ALA A 33 11.50 18.66 -8.07
C ALA A 33 11.15 17.92 -9.37
N ILE A 34 10.09 18.35 -10.06
CA ILE A 34 9.67 17.76 -11.34
C ILE A 34 10.75 18.02 -12.40
N ARG A 35 11.25 19.25 -12.50
CA ARG A 35 12.33 19.60 -13.43
C ARG A 35 13.56 18.74 -13.17
N MET A 36 14.06 18.69 -11.94
CA MET A 36 15.21 17.87 -11.54
C MET A 36 15.05 16.41 -11.97
N THR A 37 13.86 15.85 -11.76
CA THR A 37 13.56 14.46 -12.09
C THR A 37 13.53 14.23 -13.60
N LEU A 38 12.87 15.11 -14.36
CA LEU A 38 12.70 14.93 -15.79
C LEU A 38 13.94 15.28 -16.62
N THR A 39 14.81 16.18 -16.12
CA THR A 39 16.06 16.57 -16.79
C THR A 39 17.27 15.72 -16.39
N ALA A 40 17.13 14.81 -15.41
CA ALA A 40 18.17 13.85 -15.08
C ALA A 40 18.47 12.93 -16.28
N PRO A 41 19.66 12.30 -16.36
CA PRO A 41 19.94 11.27 -17.37
C PRO A 41 18.86 10.19 -17.39
N ASP A 42 18.25 9.97 -18.56
CA ASP A 42 17.08 9.09 -18.77
C ASP A 42 15.85 9.41 -17.89
N GLY A 43 15.82 10.57 -17.22
CA GLY A 43 14.83 10.93 -16.21
C GLY A 43 13.39 10.95 -16.71
N ALA A 44 13.16 11.57 -17.88
CA ALA A 44 11.85 11.55 -18.54
C ALA A 44 11.37 10.12 -18.88
N TYR A 45 12.27 9.26 -19.37
CA TYR A 45 11.94 7.87 -19.67
C TYR A 45 11.68 7.04 -18.41
N ASN A 46 12.52 7.19 -17.39
CA ASN A 46 12.42 6.45 -16.14
C ASN A 46 11.17 6.84 -15.34
N THR A 47 10.74 8.10 -15.45
CA THR A 47 9.60 8.64 -14.71
C THR A 47 8.30 8.49 -15.49
N LEU A 48 8.25 8.90 -16.77
CA LEU A 48 7.00 8.95 -17.54
C LEU A 48 6.81 7.74 -18.47
N GLY A 49 7.87 6.99 -18.78
CA GLY A 49 7.79 5.75 -19.56
C GLY A 49 6.80 4.71 -19.02
N PRO A 50 6.65 4.51 -17.70
CA PRO A 50 5.64 3.60 -17.15
C PRO A 50 4.21 3.97 -17.58
N LEU A 51 3.90 5.26 -17.70
CA LEU A 51 2.60 5.74 -18.17
C LEU A 51 2.37 5.40 -19.65
N VAL A 52 3.42 5.53 -20.46
CA VAL A 52 3.36 5.17 -21.90
C VAL A 52 3.10 3.67 -22.06
N GLN A 53 3.76 2.81 -21.29
CA GLN A 53 3.49 1.38 -21.30
C GLN A 53 2.04 1.06 -20.89
N LYS A 54 1.56 1.70 -19.81
CA LYS A 54 0.18 1.53 -19.34
C LYS A 54 -0.83 1.97 -20.39
N HIS A 55 -0.56 3.08 -21.09
CA HIS A 55 -1.41 3.52 -22.19
C HIS A 55 -1.40 2.54 -23.38
N HIS A 56 -0.21 2.03 -23.75
CA HIS A 56 -0.07 1.04 -24.82
C HIS A 56 -0.81 -0.28 -24.53
N SER A 57 -1.03 -0.61 -23.25
CA SER A 57 -1.84 -1.77 -22.86
C SER A 57 -3.35 -1.54 -22.97
N ASN A 58 -3.80 -0.38 -23.45
CA ASN A 58 -5.20 0.07 -23.50
C ASN A 58 -5.84 0.37 -22.12
N LEU A 59 -5.03 0.66 -21.09
CA LEU A 59 -5.52 1.23 -19.84
C LEU A 59 -5.55 2.76 -19.91
N HIS A 60 -6.56 3.34 -19.25
CA HIS A 60 -6.57 4.77 -19.02
C HIS A 60 -5.60 5.11 -17.91
N ILE A 61 -4.76 6.12 -18.16
CA ILE A 61 -3.95 6.72 -17.12
C ILE A 61 -4.86 7.63 -16.29
N VAL A 62 -4.80 7.51 -14.97
CA VAL A 62 -5.52 8.38 -14.03
C VAL A 62 -4.56 9.33 -13.32
N LEU A 63 -5.12 10.31 -12.61
CA LEU A 63 -4.33 11.31 -11.90
C LEU A 63 -3.40 10.70 -10.84
N MET A 64 -3.84 9.61 -10.21
CA MET A 64 -3.03 8.86 -9.25
C MET A 64 -1.83 8.15 -9.88
N ASP A 65 -1.92 7.70 -11.14
CA ASP A 65 -0.75 7.15 -11.85
C ASP A 65 0.31 8.23 -12.02
N LEU A 66 -0.10 9.44 -12.41
CA LEU A 66 0.77 10.59 -12.60
C LEU A 66 1.39 11.06 -11.28
N TYR A 67 0.60 11.15 -10.21
CA TYR A 67 1.08 11.41 -8.86
C TYR A 67 2.16 10.40 -8.48
N SER A 68 1.86 9.11 -8.63
CA SER A 68 2.76 8.07 -8.16
C SER A 68 4.10 8.05 -8.90
N VAL A 69 4.09 8.20 -10.23
CA VAL A 69 5.35 8.21 -10.98
C VAL A 69 6.20 9.44 -10.68
N LEU A 70 5.61 10.60 -10.44
CA LEU A 70 6.37 11.82 -10.12
C LEU A 70 6.90 11.81 -8.69
N ILE A 71 6.08 11.45 -7.70
CA ILE A 71 6.52 11.29 -6.31
C ILE A 71 7.64 10.25 -6.24
N THR A 72 7.40 9.05 -6.77
CA THR A 72 8.39 7.96 -6.73
C THR A 72 9.63 8.33 -7.54
N GLY A 73 9.47 8.93 -8.73
CA GLY A 73 10.59 9.38 -9.57
C GLY A 73 11.52 10.33 -8.84
N TYR A 74 10.97 11.32 -8.13
CA TYR A 74 11.75 12.26 -7.33
C TYR A 74 12.38 11.59 -6.09
N LEU A 75 11.59 10.81 -5.34
CA LEU A 75 12.06 10.14 -4.12
C LEU A 75 13.13 9.07 -4.42
N PHE A 76 13.14 8.47 -5.61
CA PHE A 76 14.10 7.44 -6.00
C PHE A 76 15.24 7.99 -6.88
N LEU A 77 15.21 9.30 -7.18
CA LEU A 77 16.27 9.96 -7.95
C LEU A 77 17.58 9.88 -7.18
N GLN A 78 18.52 9.08 -7.68
CA GLN A 78 19.87 9.01 -7.15
C GLN A 78 20.65 10.27 -7.55
N HIS A 79 21.45 10.82 -6.63
CA HIS A 79 22.40 11.86 -7.02
C HIS A 79 23.56 11.23 -7.78
N GLY A 80 23.90 11.78 -8.93
CA GLY A 80 25.11 11.41 -9.65
C GLY A 80 26.33 11.91 -8.88
N SER A 81 26.92 11.08 -8.03
CA SER A 81 28.36 11.12 -7.85
C SER A 81 28.96 10.51 -9.12
N GLU A 82 30.02 11.12 -9.68
CA GLU A 82 30.84 10.38 -10.62
C GLU A 82 31.26 9.06 -9.94
N PRO A 83 31.12 7.92 -10.61
CA PRO A 83 31.37 6.65 -9.96
C PRO A 83 32.87 6.51 -9.69
N ASP A 84 33.25 6.66 -8.42
CA ASP A 84 34.64 6.56 -7.94
C ASP A 84 35.21 5.13 -8.05
N SER A 85 34.36 4.14 -8.37
CA SER A 85 34.76 2.74 -8.48
C SER A 85 34.03 1.99 -9.60
N GLN A 86 34.68 0.95 -10.12
CA GLN A 86 34.08 0.04 -11.11
C GLN A 86 32.81 -0.66 -10.58
N GLN A 87 32.69 -0.87 -9.27
CA GLN A 87 31.46 -1.39 -8.65
C GLN A 87 30.32 -0.38 -8.69
N GLN A 88 30.58 0.91 -8.48
CA GLN A 88 29.57 1.96 -8.63
C GLN A 88 29.16 2.15 -10.10
N GLN A 89 30.09 2.01 -11.05
CA GLN A 89 29.76 1.99 -12.48
C GLN A 89 28.84 0.82 -12.85
N GLN A 90 29.12 -0.38 -12.33
CA GLN A 90 28.25 -1.55 -12.55
C GLN A 90 26.88 -1.40 -11.88
N GLN A 91 26.81 -0.81 -10.68
CA GLN A 91 25.54 -0.53 -10.01
C GLN A 91 24.72 0.54 -10.75
N GLN A 92 25.34 1.62 -11.23
CA GLN A 92 24.66 2.64 -12.04
C GLN A 92 24.20 2.07 -13.39
N GLN A 93 24.99 1.19 -14.02
CA GLN A 93 24.57 0.50 -15.25
C GLN A 93 23.43 -0.50 -15.00
N GLN A 94 23.40 -1.17 -13.84
CA GLN A 94 22.28 -2.03 -13.43
C GLN A 94 21.00 -1.25 -13.11
N GLN A 95 21.10 0.04 -12.80
CA GLN A 95 19.95 0.93 -12.60
C GLN A 95 19.37 1.50 -13.91
N ARG A 96 19.88 1.11 -15.09
CA ARG A 96 19.23 1.48 -16.36
C ARG A 96 17.87 0.79 -16.48
N GLY A 97 16.80 1.58 -16.36
CA GLY A 97 15.42 1.12 -16.48
C GLY A 97 14.61 1.34 -15.20
N TRP A 98 13.37 0.87 -15.20
CA TRP A 98 12.47 1.06 -14.07
C TRP A 98 12.81 0.13 -12.91
N TYR A 99 12.61 0.62 -11.69
CA TYR A 99 12.58 -0.24 -10.51
C TYR A 99 11.47 -1.27 -10.67
N LYS A 100 11.81 -2.54 -10.49
CA LYS A 100 10.90 -3.69 -10.58
C LYS A 100 10.70 -4.29 -9.21
N TRP A 101 9.47 -4.64 -8.86
CA TRP A 101 9.19 -5.24 -7.57
C TRP A 101 9.83 -6.64 -7.46
N SER A 102 9.83 -7.40 -8.56
CA SER A 102 10.51 -8.70 -8.62
C SER A 102 12.01 -8.63 -8.40
N SER A 103 12.65 -7.47 -8.62
CA SER A 103 14.11 -7.33 -8.47
C SER A 103 14.58 -7.49 -7.01
N VAL A 104 13.67 -7.32 -6.05
CA VAL A 104 13.87 -7.52 -4.61
C VAL A 104 14.16 -8.98 -4.27
N GLN A 105 13.70 -9.93 -5.09
CA GLN A 105 13.97 -11.36 -4.89
C GLN A 105 15.46 -11.67 -4.71
N ARG A 106 16.37 -10.89 -5.33
CA ARG A 106 17.82 -11.05 -5.20
C ARG A 106 18.31 -10.99 -3.75
N ARG A 107 17.59 -10.29 -2.88
CA ARG A 107 17.91 -10.07 -1.46
C ARG A 107 17.19 -11.04 -0.53
N LEU A 108 16.33 -11.90 -1.08
CA LEU A 108 15.54 -12.89 -0.33
C LEU A 108 16.03 -14.32 -0.49
N ARG A 109 16.93 -14.58 -1.46
CA ARG A 109 17.31 -15.94 -1.90
C ARG A 109 17.95 -16.78 -0.80
N ASP A 110 18.69 -16.15 0.11
CA ASP A 110 19.41 -16.79 1.21
C ASP A 110 18.70 -16.59 2.56
N GLY A 111 17.53 -15.96 2.56
CA GLY A 111 16.80 -15.62 3.79
C GLY A 111 17.48 -14.53 4.63
N ALA A 112 18.40 -13.74 4.06
CA ALA A 112 19.07 -12.65 4.78
C ALA A 112 18.12 -11.50 5.17
N GLU A 113 17.02 -11.34 4.44
CA GLU A 113 16.03 -10.27 4.65
C GLU A 113 14.62 -10.83 4.77
N PRO A 114 13.73 -10.20 5.57
CA PRO A 114 12.33 -10.62 5.67
C PRO A 114 11.61 -10.42 4.34
N LEU A 115 10.68 -11.32 4.02
CA LEU A 115 9.81 -11.19 2.86
C LEU A 115 8.98 -9.89 2.96
N PRO A 116 9.16 -8.92 2.04
CA PRO A 116 8.35 -7.72 2.07
C PRO A 116 6.99 -7.96 1.40
N ILE A 117 5.94 -7.42 2.01
CA ILE A 117 4.57 -7.50 1.51
C ILE A 117 4.03 -6.07 1.42
N LEU A 118 3.55 -5.68 0.25
CA LEU A 118 2.73 -4.47 0.08
C LEU A 118 1.26 -4.87 0.05
N THR A 119 0.38 -3.97 0.47
CA THR A 119 -1.06 -4.20 0.51
C THR A 119 -1.81 -3.13 -0.27
N ALA A 120 -2.89 -3.54 -0.90
CA ALA A 120 -3.92 -2.68 -1.46
C ALA A 120 -5.27 -3.37 -1.24
N ILE A 121 -6.36 -2.63 -1.33
CA ILE A 121 -7.70 -3.18 -1.23
C ILE A 121 -8.50 -2.93 -2.50
N ARG A 122 -9.46 -3.81 -2.75
CA ARG A 122 -10.50 -3.66 -3.76
C ARG A 122 -11.84 -3.63 -3.06
N HIS A 123 -12.71 -2.70 -3.46
CA HIS A 123 -14.11 -2.76 -3.04
C HIS A 123 -14.86 -3.77 -3.90
N GLU A 124 -15.16 -4.94 -3.34
CA GLU A 124 -15.88 -6.02 -4.00
C GLU A 124 -17.39 -5.79 -3.97
N ARG A 125 -18.03 -6.00 -5.12
CA ARG A 125 -19.47 -5.85 -5.34
C ARG A 125 -19.93 -6.98 -6.28
N PRO A 126 -20.24 -8.17 -5.74
CA PRO A 126 -20.45 -9.39 -6.54
C PRO A 126 -21.57 -9.28 -7.57
N TRP A 127 -22.57 -8.42 -7.34
CA TRP A 127 -23.69 -8.22 -8.26
C TRP A 127 -23.36 -7.30 -9.46
N LYS A 128 -22.26 -6.55 -9.43
CA LYS A 128 -21.97 -5.59 -10.51
C LYS A 128 -21.54 -6.32 -11.77
N VAL A 129 -22.32 -6.09 -12.84
CA VAL A 129 -22.04 -6.58 -14.18
C VAL A 129 -21.28 -5.50 -14.94
N TRP A 130 -20.07 -5.83 -15.40
CA TRP A 130 -19.39 -4.95 -16.35
C TRP A 130 -20.11 -4.97 -17.71
N VAL A 131 -20.29 -3.80 -18.33
CA VAL A 131 -21.02 -3.66 -19.60
C VAL A 131 -20.10 -3.27 -20.75
N ASP A 132 -19.54 -2.06 -20.74
CA ASP A 132 -18.60 -1.60 -21.76
C ASP A 132 -17.60 -0.56 -21.21
N LYS A 133 -16.76 0.03 -22.07
CA LYS A 133 -15.70 0.94 -21.61
C LYS A 133 -16.25 2.33 -21.28
N GLU A 134 -17.34 2.72 -21.93
CA GLU A 134 -17.98 4.04 -21.87
C GLU A 134 -18.97 4.12 -20.70
N HIS A 135 -19.70 3.02 -20.47
CA HIS A 135 -20.63 2.80 -19.37
C HIS A 135 -20.27 1.48 -18.68
N PRO A 136 -19.24 1.46 -17.81
CA PRO A 136 -18.76 0.23 -17.20
C PRO A 136 -19.80 -0.58 -16.44
N PHE A 137 -20.89 0.04 -15.99
CA PHE A 137 -21.98 -0.63 -15.28
C PHE A 137 -23.32 -0.09 -15.80
N ARG A 138 -24.41 -0.89 -15.78
CA ARG A 138 -25.73 -0.45 -16.25
C ARG A 138 -26.28 0.64 -15.33
N ASP A 139 -26.65 1.80 -15.89
CA ASP A 139 -27.28 2.91 -15.16
C ASP A 139 -28.77 2.67 -14.85
N GLN A 140 -29.40 1.63 -15.40
CA GLN A 140 -30.86 1.43 -15.31
C GLN A 140 -31.37 0.88 -13.97
N ASP A 141 -30.49 0.54 -13.02
CA ASP A 141 -30.86 0.04 -11.70
C ASP A 141 -30.49 0.97 -10.54
N ASP A 142 -30.04 2.23 -10.75
CA ASP A 142 -29.74 3.04 -9.56
C ASP A 142 -29.71 4.59 -9.73
N PRO A 143 -30.62 5.34 -9.09
CA PRO A 143 -30.46 6.78 -8.88
C PRO A 143 -29.47 7.14 -7.75
N MET A 144 -28.88 6.17 -7.06
CA MET A 144 -28.00 6.40 -5.91
C MET A 144 -26.51 6.54 -6.30
N THR A 145 -25.86 7.54 -5.70
CA THR A 145 -24.41 7.73 -5.74
C THR A 145 -23.68 6.54 -5.09
N SER A 146 -22.39 6.35 -5.38
CA SER A 146 -21.58 5.27 -4.77
C SER A 146 -21.63 5.26 -3.24
N ARG A 147 -21.80 6.42 -2.59
CA ARG A 147 -21.96 6.58 -1.14
C ARG A 147 -23.26 5.96 -0.60
N GLU A 148 -24.35 6.12 -1.34
CA GLU A 148 -25.66 5.54 -1.01
C GLU A 148 -25.68 4.02 -1.26
N GLN A 149 -24.94 3.54 -2.27
CA GLN A 149 -24.72 2.10 -2.50
C GLN A 149 -23.93 1.42 -1.37
N HIS A 150 -22.96 2.12 -0.76
CA HIS A 150 -22.19 1.63 0.39
C HIS A 150 -23.05 1.46 1.66
N THR A 151 -24.09 2.28 1.83
CA THR A 151 -24.92 2.27 3.05
C THR A 151 -25.97 1.15 3.09
N GLU A 152 -26.37 0.58 1.94
CA GLU A 152 -27.57 -0.28 1.88
C GLU A 152 -27.31 -1.74 1.44
N THR A 153 -26.09 -2.10 1.03
CA THR A 153 -25.82 -3.43 0.46
C THR A 153 -24.87 -4.28 1.34
N VAL A 154 -25.45 -5.28 2.01
CA VAL A 154 -24.73 -6.20 2.92
C VAL A 154 -23.65 -7.00 2.19
N ASP A 155 -23.82 -7.34 0.91
CA ASP A 155 -22.88 -8.19 0.17
C ASP A 155 -21.71 -7.42 -0.50
N SER A 156 -21.30 -6.25 0.02
CA SER A 156 -20.10 -5.56 -0.44
C SER A 156 -19.04 -5.47 0.65
N TRP A 157 -17.76 -5.65 0.31
CA TRP A 157 -16.68 -5.62 1.30
C TRP A 157 -15.34 -5.19 0.69
N PHE A 158 -14.36 -4.90 1.54
CA PHE A 158 -12.97 -4.70 1.12
C PHE A 158 -12.21 -6.02 1.05
N GLN A 159 -11.76 -6.36 -0.16
CA GLN A 159 -10.93 -7.52 -0.48
C GLN A 159 -9.45 -7.11 -0.44
N TRP A 160 -8.64 -7.82 0.33
CA TRP A 160 -7.25 -7.43 0.62
C TRP A 160 -6.25 -8.11 -0.31
N PHE A 161 -5.66 -7.33 -1.21
CA PHE A 161 -4.57 -7.78 -2.07
C PHE A 161 -3.23 -7.70 -1.36
N GLU A 162 -2.47 -8.78 -1.47
CA GLU A 162 -1.06 -8.84 -1.13
C GLU A 162 -0.21 -8.77 -2.40
N MET A 163 0.91 -8.04 -2.29
CA MET A 163 1.85 -7.84 -3.38
C MET A 163 3.26 -8.15 -2.88
N THR A 164 3.75 -9.33 -3.21
CA THR A 164 5.11 -9.78 -2.87
C THR A 164 6.03 -9.65 -4.08
N PRO A 165 7.35 -9.74 -3.91
CA PRO A 165 8.26 -9.81 -5.06
C PRO A 165 8.01 -11.02 -5.98
N TYR A 166 7.27 -12.04 -5.53
CA TYR A 166 7.01 -13.27 -6.28
C TYR A 166 5.67 -13.23 -7.01
N GLU A 167 4.61 -12.84 -6.31
CA GLU A 167 3.24 -12.88 -6.79
C GLU A 167 2.34 -11.80 -6.17
N ILE A 168 1.24 -11.52 -6.87
CA ILE A 168 0.20 -10.56 -6.49
C ILE A 168 -1.15 -11.26 -6.56
N GLY A 169 -1.95 -11.17 -5.51
CA GLY A 169 -3.25 -11.82 -5.42
C GLY A 169 -3.92 -11.54 -4.08
N CYS A 170 -4.98 -12.27 -3.78
CA CYS A 170 -5.63 -12.23 -2.47
C CYS A 170 -6.23 -13.59 -2.13
N ASP A 171 -6.34 -13.86 -0.83
CA ASP A 171 -6.90 -15.11 -0.33
C ASP A 171 -8.36 -15.27 -0.72
N GLU A 172 -9.16 -14.20 -0.77
CA GLU A 172 -10.59 -14.30 -1.10
C GLU A 172 -10.86 -14.75 -2.54
N LEU A 173 -9.92 -14.54 -3.45
CA LEU A 173 -10.01 -15.03 -4.83
C LEU A 173 -9.37 -16.40 -5.02
N GLU A 174 -8.59 -16.86 -4.03
CA GLU A 174 -7.72 -18.04 -4.14
C GLU A 174 -6.86 -18.02 -5.42
N ALA A 175 -6.47 -16.82 -5.87
CA ALA A 175 -5.79 -16.64 -7.14
C ALA A 175 -4.69 -15.59 -7.07
N TRP A 176 -3.55 -15.94 -7.67
CA TRP A 176 -2.35 -15.11 -7.74
C TRP A 176 -1.80 -15.10 -9.17
N VAL A 177 -1.17 -13.99 -9.52
CA VAL A 177 -0.39 -13.83 -10.76
C VAL A 177 1.06 -13.54 -10.38
N PRO A 178 2.06 -14.07 -11.11
CA PRO A 178 3.45 -13.67 -10.90
C PRO A 178 3.60 -12.15 -10.98
N THR A 179 4.43 -11.55 -10.12
CA THR A 179 4.59 -10.08 -10.02
C THR A 179 4.93 -9.44 -11.37
N TRP A 180 5.73 -10.11 -12.20
CA TRP A 180 6.08 -9.63 -13.55
C TRP A 180 4.92 -9.65 -14.55
N GLY A 181 3.88 -10.45 -14.29
CA GLY A 181 2.70 -10.62 -15.12
C GLY A 181 1.55 -9.67 -14.76
N PHE A 182 1.55 -9.13 -13.53
CA PHE A 182 0.56 -8.15 -13.11
C PHE A 182 0.61 -6.87 -13.99
N GLY A 183 -0.55 -6.31 -14.30
CA GLY A 183 -0.69 -5.17 -15.22
C GLY A 183 -0.71 -5.53 -16.72
N ARG A 184 -0.54 -6.80 -17.09
CA ARG A 184 -0.77 -7.27 -18.47
C ARG A 184 -2.26 -7.57 -18.70
N PRO A 185 -2.79 -7.42 -19.93
CA PRO A 185 -4.13 -7.91 -20.26
C PRO A 185 -4.16 -9.44 -20.27
N PHE A 186 -5.25 -10.01 -19.75
CA PHE A 186 -5.52 -11.45 -19.71
C PHE A 186 -6.87 -11.79 -20.33
N GLU A 187 -6.98 -13.01 -20.83
CA GLU A 187 -8.22 -13.64 -21.27
C GLU A 187 -8.08 -15.15 -21.02
N LEU A 188 -9.05 -15.76 -20.33
CA LEU A 188 -9.07 -17.22 -20.08
C LEU A 188 -7.77 -17.73 -19.46
N GLY A 189 -7.24 -16.98 -18.49
CA GLY A 189 -5.98 -17.29 -17.79
C GLY A 189 -4.70 -17.12 -18.64
N LYS A 190 -4.79 -16.53 -19.83
CA LYS A 190 -3.63 -16.29 -20.70
C LYS A 190 -3.39 -14.80 -20.90
N SER A 191 -2.13 -14.38 -20.75
CA SER A 191 -1.74 -13.03 -21.10
C SER A 191 -1.86 -12.82 -22.62
N THR A 192 -2.60 -11.79 -23.04
CA THR A 192 -2.88 -11.51 -24.45
C THR A 192 -1.89 -10.51 -25.06
N MET A 193 -1.03 -9.90 -24.23
CA MET A 193 0.01 -8.97 -24.67
C MET A 193 1.29 -9.18 -23.87
N GLN A 194 2.43 -9.26 -24.56
CA GLN A 194 3.75 -9.37 -23.93
C GLN A 194 4.26 -7.98 -23.55
N LEU A 195 3.98 -7.54 -22.31
CA LEU A 195 4.54 -6.31 -21.74
C LEU A 195 5.60 -6.64 -20.69
N PRO A 196 6.69 -5.88 -20.53
CA PRO A 196 7.58 -6.10 -19.40
C PRO A 196 6.86 -5.79 -18.08
N GLU A 197 7.41 -6.26 -16.97
CA GLU A 197 6.89 -5.94 -15.62
C GLU A 197 6.66 -4.43 -15.46
N GLN A 198 5.52 -4.09 -14.87
CA GLN A 198 5.16 -2.72 -14.56
C GLN A 198 6.15 -2.09 -13.57
N SER A 199 6.40 -0.79 -13.70
CA SER A 199 7.27 -0.07 -12.75
C SER A 199 6.73 -0.16 -11.32
N LEU A 200 7.64 -0.33 -10.36
CA LEU A 200 7.37 -0.25 -8.93
C LEU A 200 6.64 1.05 -8.57
N ALA A 201 6.90 2.15 -9.28
CA ALA A 201 6.19 3.41 -9.06
C ALA A 201 4.68 3.27 -9.24
N LEU A 202 4.20 2.55 -10.25
CA LEU A 202 2.76 2.36 -10.43
C LEU A 202 2.18 1.41 -9.38
N LEU A 203 2.93 0.37 -8.99
CA LEU A 203 2.53 -0.56 -7.92
C LEU A 203 2.39 0.16 -6.56
N LEU A 204 3.35 1.03 -6.21
CA LEU A 204 3.26 1.89 -5.03
C LEU A 204 2.06 2.82 -5.10
N GLY A 205 1.70 3.29 -6.30
CA GLY A 205 0.52 4.12 -6.52
C GLY A 205 -0.79 3.43 -6.16
N LEU A 206 -0.86 2.10 -6.27
CA LEU A 206 -2.00 1.30 -5.80
C LEU A 206 -2.05 1.25 -4.27
N CYS A 207 -0.89 1.16 -3.64
CA CYS A 207 -0.74 0.98 -2.19
C CYS A 207 -0.84 2.29 -1.41
N THR A 208 -0.63 3.43 -2.06
CA THR A 208 -0.61 4.78 -1.43
C THR A 208 -1.61 5.73 -2.09
N SER A 209 -2.74 5.20 -2.57
CA SER A 209 -3.74 5.94 -3.34
C SER A 209 -4.71 6.79 -2.50
N ALA A 210 -4.44 7.00 -1.21
CA ALA A 210 -5.10 8.01 -0.39
C ALA A 210 -4.25 9.30 -0.43
N PRO A 211 -4.39 10.14 -1.47
CA PRO A 211 -3.42 11.19 -1.70
C PRO A 211 -3.52 12.32 -0.69
N ALA A 212 -2.37 12.96 -0.55
CA ALA A 212 -2.22 14.17 0.20
C ALA A 212 -2.82 15.39 -0.56
N GLY A 213 -4.11 15.67 -0.39
CA GLY A 213 -4.72 16.97 -0.74
C GLY A 213 -5.25 17.11 -2.18
N PRO A 214 -5.76 18.31 -2.55
CA PRO A 214 -6.44 18.53 -3.83
C PRO A 214 -5.43 18.52 -4.98
N LEU A 215 -5.25 17.35 -5.59
CA LEU A 215 -4.28 17.03 -6.63
C LEU A 215 -4.37 17.93 -7.89
N ASN A 216 -5.47 18.67 -8.03
CA ASN A 216 -5.70 19.70 -9.06
C ASN A 216 -4.65 20.82 -9.05
N SER A 217 -4.15 21.20 -7.87
CA SER A 217 -3.15 22.27 -7.76
C SER A 217 -1.83 21.92 -8.46
N TYR A 218 -1.51 20.62 -8.57
CA TYR A 218 -0.26 20.15 -9.16
C TYR A 218 -0.34 19.94 -10.67
N LEU A 219 -1.53 19.76 -11.25
CA LEU A 219 -1.71 19.51 -12.68
C LEU A 219 -1.10 20.61 -13.56
N ALA A 220 -1.26 21.87 -13.17
CA ALA A 220 -0.68 23.01 -13.87
C ALA A 220 0.87 22.97 -13.84
N THR A 221 1.45 22.65 -12.68
CA THR A 221 2.90 22.51 -12.49
C THR A 221 3.46 21.37 -13.33
N ILE A 222 2.76 20.24 -13.37
CA ILE A 222 3.18 19.07 -14.15
C ILE A 222 3.21 19.42 -15.64
N LYS A 223 2.10 19.98 -16.16
CA LYS A 223 1.98 20.36 -17.57
C LYS A 223 3.09 21.31 -18.02
N ARG A 224 3.51 22.26 -17.16
CA ARG A 224 4.58 23.21 -17.46
C ARG A 224 5.96 22.55 -17.64
N ASN A 225 6.22 21.43 -16.96
CA ASN A 225 7.54 20.79 -16.95
C ASN A 225 7.67 19.58 -17.87
N LEU A 226 6.61 19.22 -18.61
CA LEU A 226 6.68 18.09 -19.53
C LEU A 226 7.70 18.36 -20.64
N PRO A 227 8.62 17.41 -20.92
CA PRO A 227 9.59 17.56 -21.99
C PRO A 227 8.89 17.54 -23.35
N PRO A 228 9.43 18.23 -24.38
CA PRO A 228 8.94 18.08 -25.75
C PRO A 228 9.22 16.67 -26.28
N GLY A 229 8.34 16.14 -27.14
CA GLY A 229 8.52 14.84 -27.81
C GLY A 229 7.46 13.79 -27.44
N SER A 230 7.60 12.57 -27.95
CA SER A 230 6.54 11.54 -27.91
C SER A 230 6.05 11.16 -26.50
N ILE A 231 6.96 11.07 -25.52
CA ILE A 231 6.60 10.79 -24.11
C ILE A 231 5.83 11.98 -23.53
N GLY A 232 6.30 13.19 -23.78
CA GLY A 232 5.65 14.42 -23.34
C GLY A 232 4.27 14.60 -23.95
N ASN A 233 4.10 14.28 -25.24
CA ASN A 233 2.82 14.39 -25.95
C ASN A 233 1.74 13.48 -25.33
N VAL A 234 2.07 12.22 -25.01
CA VAL A 234 1.13 11.30 -24.33
C VAL A 234 0.67 11.86 -22.98
N VAL A 235 1.61 12.40 -22.19
CA VAL A 235 1.31 12.95 -20.86
C VAL A 235 0.62 14.32 -20.95
N HIS A 236 0.90 15.09 -22.00
CA HIS A 236 0.24 16.37 -22.26
C HIS A 236 -1.21 16.16 -22.68
N ASP A 237 -1.47 15.21 -23.59
CA ASP A 237 -2.83 14.81 -24.00
C ASP A 237 -3.62 14.27 -22.80
N LEU A 238 -2.96 13.53 -21.93
CA LEU A 238 -3.53 13.09 -20.66
C LEU A 238 -3.90 14.27 -19.74
N ALA A 239 -2.97 15.19 -19.50
CA ALA A 239 -3.20 16.35 -18.64
C ALA A 239 -4.35 17.22 -19.16
N HIS A 240 -4.47 17.39 -20.48
CA HIS A 240 -5.60 18.06 -21.11
C HIS A 240 -6.92 17.31 -20.94
N LYS A 241 -6.94 15.98 -21.12
CA LYS A 241 -8.14 15.15 -20.90
C LYS A 241 -8.60 15.20 -19.44
N ILE A 242 -7.67 15.08 -18.47
CA ILE A 242 -7.99 15.19 -17.04
C ILE A 242 -8.57 16.58 -16.74
N THR A 243 -7.91 17.64 -17.21
CA THR A 243 -8.37 19.02 -16.98
C THR A 243 -9.76 19.27 -17.60
N HIS A 244 -10.01 18.77 -18.81
CA HIS A 244 -11.29 18.92 -19.51
C HIS A 244 -12.43 18.14 -18.82
N LEU A 245 -12.16 16.92 -18.35
CA LEU A 245 -13.14 16.11 -17.62
C LEU A 245 -13.50 16.72 -16.24
N TRP A 246 -12.66 17.61 -15.70
CA TRP A 246 -12.72 18.12 -14.33
C TRP A 246 -13.08 19.63 -14.25
N GLY A 247 -13.75 20.19 -15.27
CA GLY A 247 -14.13 21.61 -15.33
C GLY A 247 -14.94 22.14 -14.11
N LYS A 248 -14.98 23.48 -13.98
CA LYS A 248 -15.37 24.26 -12.78
C LYS A 248 -16.63 23.80 -12.00
N GLN A 249 -17.59 23.14 -12.61
CA GLN A 249 -18.83 22.66 -11.96
C GLN A 249 -18.67 21.34 -11.17
N ARG A 250 -17.65 20.51 -11.45
CA ARG A 250 -17.37 19.26 -10.70
C ARG A 250 -16.46 19.45 -9.49
N THR A 251 -16.02 20.68 -9.23
CA THR A 251 -15.02 21.02 -8.21
C THR A 251 -15.59 21.07 -6.79
N GLU A 252 -16.89 21.37 -6.64
CA GLU A 252 -17.54 21.56 -5.34
C GLU A 252 -18.12 20.24 -4.78
N GLU A 253 -18.68 19.39 -5.64
CA GLU A 253 -19.25 18.10 -5.21
C GLU A 253 -18.18 17.07 -4.81
N PHE A 254 -16.96 17.12 -5.36
CA PHE A 254 -15.91 16.13 -5.06
C PHE A 254 -15.09 16.43 -3.80
N GLN A 255 -15.19 17.63 -3.21
CA GLN A 255 -14.55 17.90 -1.91
C GLN A 255 -15.20 17.12 -0.75
N GLN A 256 -16.41 16.59 -0.96
CA GLN A 256 -17.16 15.81 0.02
C GLN A 256 -17.35 14.33 -0.38
N HIS A 257 -16.91 13.93 -1.59
CA HIS A 257 -17.21 12.61 -2.16
C HIS A 257 -15.97 11.92 -2.78
N HIS A 258 -15.59 10.80 -2.15
CA HIS A 258 -14.64 9.75 -2.54
C HIS A 258 -13.12 10.05 -2.67
N PRO A 259 -12.26 9.11 -2.21
CA PRO A 259 -10.85 9.09 -2.56
C PRO A 259 -10.71 8.98 -4.07
N LEU A 260 -9.73 9.70 -4.61
CA LEU A 260 -9.46 9.88 -6.03
C LEU A 260 -9.55 8.58 -6.81
N HIS A 261 -10.08 8.65 -8.04
CA HIS A 261 -10.31 7.50 -8.92
C HIS A 261 -9.25 6.40 -8.74
N ALA A 262 -9.70 5.23 -8.26
CA ALA A 262 -8.89 4.05 -8.10
C ALA A 262 -8.03 3.80 -9.35
N CYS A 263 -6.78 3.40 -9.13
CA CYS A 263 -5.91 3.03 -10.24
C CYS A 263 -6.47 1.76 -10.91
N ASN A 264 -6.65 1.83 -12.22
CA ASN A 264 -7.10 0.69 -13.02
C ASN A 264 -5.89 -0.15 -13.41
N GLU A 265 -5.94 -1.44 -13.13
CA GLU A 265 -5.03 -2.43 -13.72
C GLU A 265 -5.83 -3.47 -14.51
N HIS A 266 -5.16 -4.16 -15.43
CA HIS A 266 -5.79 -5.28 -16.12
C HIS A 266 -6.09 -6.41 -15.13
N ASN A 267 -7.29 -6.98 -15.25
CA ASN A 267 -7.70 -8.07 -14.38
C ASN A 267 -7.12 -9.41 -14.88
N PHE A 268 -6.23 -10.02 -14.10
CA PHE A 268 -5.66 -11.33 -14.43
C PHE A 268 -6.68 -12.48 -14.34
N MET A 269 -7.82 -12.27 -13.68
CA MET A 269 -8.92 -13.24 -13.57
C MET A 269 -9.93 -13.14 -14.72
N PHE A 270 -9.71 -12.24 -15.69
CA PHE A 270 -10.71 -11.99 -16.73
C PHE A 270 -11.02 -13.28 -17.51
N HIS A 271 -12.28 -13.69 -17.40
CA HIS A 271 -12.84 -14.90 -18.00
C HIS A 271 -12.15 -16.21 -17.60
N LEU A 272 -11.48 -16.25 -16.43
CA LEU A 272 -10.68 -17.41 -16.03
C LEU A 272 -11.48 -18.71 -16.01
N THR A 273 -12.67 -18.71 -15.43
CA THR A 273 -13.56 -19.86 -15.35
C THR A 273 -14.25 -20.10 -16.70
N PRO A 274 -14.11 -21.29 -17.30
CA PRO A 274 -14.81 -21.63 -18.54
C PRO A 274 -16.33 -21.66 -18.32
N VAL A 275 -17.09 -21.10 -19.27
CA VAL A 275 -18.56 -21.23 -19.32
C VAL A 275 -18.97 -22.03 -20.54
N ALA A 276 -20.08 -22.77 -20.42
CA ALA A 276 -20.62 -23.52 -21.55
C ALA A 276 -21.00 -22.56 -22.69
N ARG A 277 -20.86 -23.01 -23.94
CA ARG A 277 -21.15 -22.19 -25.12
C ARG A 277 -22.59 -21.68 -25.07
N GLY A 278 -22.75 -20.35 -25.16
CA GLY A 278 -24.07 -19.69 -25.15
C GLY A 278 -24.60 -19.36 -23.75
N GLN A 279 -23.91 -19.73 -22.67
CA GLN A 279 -24.24 -19.25 -21.32
C GLN A 279 -23.59 -17.89 -21.06
N ALA A 280 -24.33 -17.03 -20.36
CA ALA A 280 -23.79 -15.77 -19.86
C ALA A 280 -22.81 -16.04 -18.72
N ARG A 281 -21.76 -15.23 -18.62
CA ARG A 281 -20.84 -15.26 -17.49
C ARG A 281 -21.51 -14.64 -16.26
N PRO A 282 -21.24 -15.15 -15.05
CA PRO A 282 -21.74 -14.54 -13.82
C PRO A 282 -21.17 -13.12 -13.65
N PRO A 283 -21.87 -12.24 -12.90
CA PRO A 283 -21.33 -10.95 -12.49
C PRO A 283 -20.08 -11.09 -11.60
N GLY A 284 -19.40 -9.97 -11.35
CA GLY A 284 -18.23 -9.92 -10.47
C GLY A 284 -16.90 -9.87 -11.22
N ILE A 285 -15.83 -10.23 -10.50
CA ILE A 285 -14.45 -9.95 -10.94
C ILE A 285 -14.12 -10.60 -12.29
N GLU A 286 -14.47 -11.86 -12.53
CA GLU A 286 -14.10 -12.55 -13.77
C GLU A 286 -14.76 -11.96 -15.02
N ASN A 287 -15.85 -11.21 -14.87
CA ASN A 287 -16.52 -10.53 -15.98
C ASN A 287 -16.10 -9.05 -16.11
N SER A 288 -15.19 -8.57 -15.25
CA SER A 288 -14.60 -7.24 -15.35
C SER A 288 -13.20 -7.31 -15.99
N PRO A 289 -12.92 -6.59 -17.09
CA PRO A 289 -11.60 -6.59 -17.72
C PRO A 289 -10.54 -5.85 -16.89
N ARG A 290 -10.96 -5.14 -15.84
CA ARG A 290 -10.10 -4.29 -15.01
C ARG A 290 -10.29 -4.61 -13.53
N ILE A 291 -9.20 -4.45 -12.79
CA ILE A 291 -9.19 -4.47 -11.34
C ILE A 291 -8.95 -3.04 -10.82
N HIS A 292 -9.71 -2.65 -9.80
CA HIS A 292 -9.63 -1.35 -9.15
C HIS A 292 -9.03 -1.53 -7.77
N LEU A 293 -7.80 -1.04 -7.57
CA LEU A 293 -7.08 -1.15 -6.31
C LEU A 293 -6.82 0.23 -5.72
N ILE A 294 -6.95 0.32 -4.40
CA ILE A 294 -6.72 1.53 -3.61
C ILE A 294 -5.95 1.21 -2.33
N ASP A 295 -5.48 2.26 -1.66
CA ASP A 295 -4.77 2.20 -0.39
C ASP A 295 -5.53 1.37 0.66
N SER A 296 -4.86 0.38 1.26
CA SER A 296 -5.45 -0.46 2.31
C SER A 296 -5.77 0.29 3.60
N GLY A 297 -5.12 1.44 3.84
CA GLY A 297 -5.41 2.32 4.98
C GLY A 297 -6.84 2.87 4.98
N LEU A 298 -7.54 2.83 3.85
CA LEU A 298 -8.96 3.16 3.76
C LEU A 298 -9.87 2.14 4.48
N ASP A 299 -9.39 0.90 4.66
CA ASP A 299 -10.08 -0.13 5.46
C ASP A 299 -9.40 -0.35 6.82
N ASN A 300 -8.07 -0.51 6.84
CA ASN A 300 -7.34 -0.61 8.10
C ASN A 300 -5.88 -0.14 7.97
N ASN A 301 -5.43 0.71 8.88
CA ASN A 301 -4.05 1.21 8.90
C ASN A 301 -3.01 0.16 9.34
N CYS A 302 -3.44 -1.02 9.79
CA CYS A 302 -2.57 -2.13 10.15
C CYS A 302 -2.80 -3.30 9.19
N PRO A 303 -1.77 -3.80 8.48
CA PRO A 303 -1.90 -4.88 7.50
C PRO A 303 -2.04 -6.27 8.16
N THR A 304 -2.74 -6.37 9.29
CA THR A 304 -2.93 -7.61 10.06
C THR A 304 -3.63 -8.67 9.23
N TYR A 305 -4.58 -8.29 8.37
CA TYR A 305 -5.39 -9.23 7.58
C TYR A 305 -4.53 -10.21 6.78
N VAL A 306 -3.52 -9.71 6.07
CA VAL A 306 -2.64 -10.56 5.25
C VAL A 306 -1.72 -11.41 6.12
N LEU A 307 -1.31 -10.94 7.30
CA LEU A 307 -0.45 -11.71 8.20
C LEU A 307 -1.17 -12.94 8.81
N LEU A 308 -2.50 -12.93 8.83
CA LEU A 308 -3.34 -14.02 9.35
C LEU A 308 -3.63 -15.12 8.33
N ARG A 309 -3.00 -15.07 7.14
CA ARG A 309 -3.05 -16.17 6.18
C ARG A 309 -2.56 -17.47 6.83
N PRO A 310 -3.33 -18.57 6.81
CA PRO A 310 -3.03 -19.72 7.66
C PRO A 310 -1.73 -20.44 7.29
N GLU A 311 -1.36 -20.44 6.01
CA GLU A 311 -0.11 -21.04 5.52
C GLU A 311 1.14 -20.28 6.00
N ARG A 312 1.00 -19.05 6.54
CA ARG A 312 2.12 -18.29 7.10
C ARG A 312 2.51 -18.74 8.50
N GLU A 313 1.60 -19.36 9.25
CA GLU A 313 1.82 -19.84 10.62
C GLU A 313 2.49 -18.80 11.54
N VAL A 314 2.07 -17.53 11.45
CA VAL A 314 2.68 -16.43 12.20
C VAL A 314 2.39 -16.57 13.70
N ASP A 315 3.43 -16.76 14.52
CA ASP A 315 3.29 -16.86 15.98
C ASP A 315 3.29 -15.49 16.68
N VAL A 316 4.06 -14.53 16.16
CA VAL A 316 4.23 -13.19 16.75
C VAL A 316 4.08 -12.12 15.69
N ILE A 317 3.22 -11.12 15.95
CA ILE A 317 3.02 -9.95 15.09
C ILE A 317 3.55 -8.72 15.82
N ILE A 318 4.49 -7.99 15.24
CA ILE A 318 4.95 -6.70 15.76
C ILE A 318 4.33 -5.59 14.91
N THR A 319 3.38 -4.85 15.47
CA THR A 319 2.64 -3.78 14.80
C THR A 319 3.19 -2.43 15.22
N MET A 320 3.95 -1.78 14.34
CA MET A 320 4.41 -0.41 14.53
C MET A 320 3.41 0.56 13.90
N ASP A 321 2.79 1.42 14.71
CA ASP A 321 1.67 2.26 14.29
C ASP A 321 2.04 3.74 14.35
N ALA A 322 2.00 4.39 13.19
CA ALA A 322 2.24 5.82 13.02
C ALA A 322 0.94 6.58 12.68
N SER A 323 -0.23 6.04 13.03
CA SER A 323 -1.51 6.69 12.82
C SER A 323 -1.61 7.99 13.64
N SER A 324 -2.33 8.98 13.11
CA SER A 324 -2.57 10.26 13.81
C SER A 324 -3.47 10.13 15.03
N ASP A 325 -4.12 8.98 15.22
CA ASP A 325 -5.05 8.72 16.32
C ASP A 325 -4.55 7.71 17.36
N VAL A 326 -3.23 7.45 17.40
CA VAL A 326 -2.58 6.55 18.38
C VAL A 326 -2.91 6.89 19.84
N HIS A 327 -3.31 8.13 20.15
CA HIS A 327 -3.73 8.55 21.48
C HIS A 327 -5.17 8.18 21.87
N LYS A 328 -5.99 7.70 20.92
CA LYS A 328 -7.44 7.49 21.14
C LYS A 328 -7.81 6.10 21.69
N ASP A 329 -6.82 5.28 22.08
CA ASP A 329 -6.98 3.88 22.56
C ASP A 329 -7.90 3.02 21.67
N CYS A 330 -7.94 3.32 20.36
CA CYS A 330 -8.82 2.67 19.39
C CYS A 330 -8.22 1.40 18.78
N PHE A 331 -6.95 1.09 19.08
CA PHE A 331 -6.23 -0.01 18.47
C PHE A 331 -6.85 -1.37 18.76
N HIS A 332 -7.32 -1.61 19.98
CA HIS A 332 -7.94 -2.89 20.34
C HIS A 332 -9.17 -3.17 19.46
N GLN A 333 -10.07 -2.20 19.34
CA GLN A 333 -11.23 -2.32 18.47
C GLN A 333 -10.82 -2.54 17.01
N ARG A 334 -9.81 -1.80 16.52
CA ARG A 334 -9.30 -1.91 15.14
C ARG A 334 -8.72 -3.28 14.82
N VAL A 335 -7.92 -3.85 15.73
CA VAL A 335 -7.30 -5.17 15.52
C VAL A 335 -8.32 -6.29 15.65
N ASP A 336 -9.29 -6.17 16.55
CA ASP A 336 -10.36 -7.17 16.70
C ASP A 336 -11.31 -7.17 15.50
N GLN A 337 -11.64 -5.98 14.98
CA GLN A 337 -12.43 -5.83 13.75
C GLN A 337 -11.77 -6.52 12.55
N ILE A 338 -10.47 -6.32 12.31
CA ILE A 338 -9.79 -6.94 11.16
C ILE A 338 -9.43 -8.41 11.42
N GLY A 339 -9.10 -8.77 12.66
CA GLY A 339 -8.78 -10.13 13.08
C GLY A 339 -9.98 -11.07 13.00
N SER A 340 -11.16 -10.61 13.41
CA SER A 340 -12.40 -11.41 13.36
C SER A 340 -12.78 -11.80 11.94
N ARG A 341 -12.41 -11.00 10.92
CA ARG A 341 -12.57 -11.37 9.50
C ARG A 341 -11.82 -12.66 9.14
N ARG A 342 -10.76 -12.99 9.88
CA ARG A 342 -9.98 -14.23 9.75
C ARG A 342 -10.21 -15.21 10.92
N GLY A 343 -11.24 -15.00 11.75
CA GLY A 343 -11.57 -15.84 12.90
C GLY A 343 -10.62 -15.71 14.08
N MET A 344 -10.02 -14.54 14.28
CA MET A 344 -9.17 -14.25 15.44
C MET A 344 -9.84 -13.23 16.37
N HIS A 345 -9.83 -13.50 17.67
CA HIS A 345 -10.19 -12.54 18.70
C HIS A 345 -8.94 -12.12 19.48
N TYR A 346 -8.73 -10.80 19.61
CA TYR A 346 -7.57 -10.24 20.31
C TYR A 346 -7.97 -9.71 21.68
N THR A 347 -7.27 -10.12 22.73
CA THR A 347 -7.47 -9.61 24.09
C THR A 347 -6.21 -8.89 24.58
N LYS A 348 -6.35 -7.65 25.07
CA LYS A 348 -5.25 -6.89 25.67
C LYS A 348 -4.74 -7.60 26.93
N ARG A 349 -3.46 -7.94 26.98
CA ARG A 349 -2.84 -8.56 28.14
C ARG A 349 -2.67 -7.52 29.25
N LEU A 350 -3.34 -7.73 30.37
CA LEU A 350 -3.19 -6.90 31.57
C LEU A 350 -1.94 -7.31 32.33
N ASP A 351 -0.97 -6.40 32.48
CA ASP A 351 0.20 -6.64 33.31
C ASP A 351 -0.10 -6.31 34.77
N LYS A 352 0.24 -7.24 35.68
CA LYS A 352 0.06 -7.09 37.13
C LYS A 352 0.99 -6.03 37.76
N ASN A 353 1.99 -5.55 37.02
CA ASN A 353 2.95 -4.54 37.48
C ASN A 353 2.65 -3.18 36.83
N HIS A 354 1.91 -2.32 37.53
CA HIS A 354 1.36 -1.06 37.02
C HIS A 354 2.37 0.09 36.79
N ASN A 355 3.66 -0.08 37.12
CA ASN A 355 4.63 1.03 37.22
C ASN A 355 5.71 1.07 36.12
N ASN A 356 5.46 0.52 34.93
CA ASN A 356 6.48 0.52 33.89
C ASN A 356 6.06 1.41 32.70
N GLU A 357 6.70 2.57 32.55
CA GLU A 357 6.50 3.48 31.42
C GLU A 357 6.66 2.78 30.05
N GLY A 358 7.46 1.70 30.00
CA GLY A 358 7.61 0.85 28.81
C GLY A 358 6.32 0.13 28.37
N LEU A 359 5.30 0.00 29.23
CA LEU A 359 4.01 -0.61 28.90
C LEU A 359 3.26 0.15 27.80
N LEU A 360 3.49 1.46 27.71
CA LEU A 360 2.83 2.32 26.75
C LEU A 360 3.37 2.11 25.32
N TYR A 361 4.68 1.90 25.20
CA TYR A 361 5.39 1.80 23.92
C TYR A 361 5.43 0.39 23.33
N ALA A 362 5.07 -0.63 24.11
CA ALA A 362 4.84 -1.99 23.65
C ALA A 362 3.68 -2.62 24.44
N GLN A 363 2.49 -2.65 23.86
CA GLN A 363 1.31 -3.29 24.44
C GLN A 363 1.17 -4.70 23.86
N VAL A 364 0.77 -5.68 24.67
CA VAL A 364 0.63 -7.07 24.20
C VAL A 364 -0.84 -7.44 24.10
N TYR A 365 -1.20 -8.07 22.99
CA TYR A 365 -2.53 -8.61 22.73
C TYR A 365 -2.40 -10.10 22.40
N ASP A 366 -3.16 -10.92 23.10
CA ASP A 366 -3.23 -12.35 22.86
C ASP A 366 -4.34 -12.64 21.85
N GLY A 367 -3.95 -13.16 20.68
CA GLY A 367 -4.85 -13.56 19.60
C GLY A 367 -5.21 -15.03 19.73
N THR A 368 -6.50 -15.31 19.88
CA THR A 368 -7.04 -16.67 19.99
C THR A 368 -7.99 -16.97 18.84
N PRO A 369 -7.98 -18.18 18.26
CA PRO A 369 -8.99 -18.59 17.30
C PRO A 369 -10.38 -18.48 17.91
N ALA A 370 -11.32 -17.94 17.14
CA ALA A 370 -12.71 -17.72 17.52
C ALA A 370 -13.64 -18.07 16.34
N GLU A 371 -14.93 -18.19 16.62
CA GLU A 371 -15.92 -18.37 15.56
C GLU A 371 -15.89 -17.17 14.61
N ARG A 372 -15.71 -17.45 13.31
CA ARG A 372 -15.68 -16.42 12.28
C ARG A 372 -17.11 -15.92 12.05
N PRO A 373 -17.41 -14.63 12.33
CA PRO A 373 -18.77 -14.12 12.22
C PRO A 373 -19.21 -14.08 10.75
N ALA A 374 -20.50 -14.30 10.48
CA ALA A 374 -21.04 -14.23 9.12
C ALA A 374 -20.97 -12.80 8.53
N THR A 375 -21.08 -11.78 9.39
CA THR A 375 -21.01 -10.36 9.04
C THR A 375 -20.01 -9.63 9.93
N VAL A 376 -19.43 -8.54 9.42
CA VAL A 376 -18.50 -7.68 10.14
C VAL A 376 -18.86 -6.22 9.91
N VAL A 377 -18.37 -5.34 10.78
CA VAL A 377 -18.43 -3.89 10.54
C VAL A 377 -17.21 -3.50 9.71
N ASP A 378 -17.39 -2.73 8.63
CA ASP A 378 -16.30 -2.18 7.81
C ASP A 378 -15.71 -0.89 8.43
N SER A 379 -14.68 -0.32 7.80
CA SER A 379 -14.04 0.92 8.27
C SER A 379 -14.95 2.16 8.25
N TYR A 380 -16.05 2.10 7.51
CA TYR A 380 -17.05 3.17 7.41
C TYR A 380 -18.21 2.99 8.40
N GLY A 381 -18.22 1.90 9.18
CA GLY A 381 -19.24 1.60 10.17
C GLY A 381 -20.43 0.81 9.62
N HIS A 382 -20.36 0.29 8.41
CA HIS A 382 -21.42 -0.50 7.80
C HIS A 382 -21.29 -1.98 8.14
N THR A 383 -22.43 -2.65 8.36
CA THR A 383 -22.44 -4.11 8.53
C THR A 383 -22.46 -4.78 7.16
N VAL A 384 -21.44 -5.58 6.88
CA VAL A 384 -21.22 -6.25 5.60
C VAL A 384 -20.96 -7.74 5.78
N THR A 385 -21.18 -8.53 4.74
CA THR A 385 -20.81 -9.95 4.67
C THR A 385 -19.31 -10.10 4.91
N ASN A 386 -18.93 -11.06 5.75
CA ASN A 386 -17.52 -11.29 6.08
C ASN A 386 -16.78 -11.84 4.84
N PRO A 387 -15.72 -11.17 4.35
CA PRO A 387 -15.01 -11.51 3.11
C PRO A 387 -14.61 -12.99 3.05
N PRO A 388 -14.96 -13.78 2.02
CA PRO A 388 -14.75 -15.23 2.02
C PRO A 388 -13.26 -15.61 1.94
N ALA A 389 -12.56 -15.65 3.08
CA ALA A 389 -11.15 -16.03 3.19
C ALA A 389 -10.92 -17.22 4.15
N PRO A 390 -9.81 -17.96 4.00
CA PRO A 390 -9.40 -18.99 4.95
C PRO A 390 -9.24 -18.46 6.38
N VAL A 391 -9.73 -19.22 7.35
CA VAL A 391 -9.68 -18.90 8.78
C VAL A 391 -8.29 -19.18 9.35
N CYS A 392 -7.76 -18.26 10.16
CA CYS A 392 -6.54 -18.49 10.92
C CYS A 392 -6.84 -19.47 12.07
N TYR A 393 -6.15 -20.61 12.09
CA TYR A 393 -6.37 -21.67 13.06
C TYR A 393 -5.36 -21.67 14.23
N ALA A 394 -4.28 -20.90 14.12
CA ALA A 394 -3.23 -20.84 15.12
C ALA A 394 -3.37 -19.59 15.99
N ASP A 395 -3.14 -19.76 17.30
CA ASP A 395 -2.99 -18.61 18.18
C ASP A 395 -1.71 -17.82 17.85
N ASN A 396 -1.76 -16.51 18.08
CA ASN A 396 -0.62 -15.64 17.90
C ASN A 396 -0.61 -14.53 18.95
N THR A 397 0.57 -13.96 19.20
CA THR A 397 0.73 -12.82 20.10
C THR A 397 1.09 -11.58 19.32
N MET A 398 0.32 -10.52 19.49
CA MET A 398 0.59 -9.23 18.87
C MET A 398 1.24 -8.28 19.87
N ILE A 399 2.33 -7.63 19.44
CA ILE A 399 3.00 -6.55 20.14
C ILE A 399 2.69 -5.26 19.39
N TYR A 400 1.83 -4.41 19.98
CA TYR A 400 1.46 -3.11 19.46
C TYR A 400 2.41 -2.02 19.95
N MET A 401 3.00 -1.29 19.01
CA MET A 401 3.98 -0.24 19.26
C MET A 401 3.52 1.07 18.61
N PRO A 402 2.73 1.88 19.33
CA PRO A 402 2.34 3.20 18.85
C PRO A 402 3.53 4.16 18.84
N LEU A 403 3.62 5.00 17.81
CA LEU A 403 4.56 6.11 17.75
C LEU A 403 4.06 7.25 18.63
N LEU A 404 4.59 7.34 19.84
CA LEU A 404 4.19 8.30 20.86
C LEU A 404 5.27 9.36 21.12
N PRO A 405 4.93 10.48 21.76
CA PRO A 405 5.91 11.44 22.27
C PRO A 405 6.89 10.77 23.22
N ASN A 406 8.13 11.25 23.23
CA ASN A 406 9.16 10.75 24.15
C ASN A 406 10.00 11.92 24.66
N GLU A 407 9.59 12.49 25.80
CA GLU A 407 10.21 13.68 26.41
C GLU A 407 11.70 13.48 26.75
N ARG A 408 12.14 12.24 26.97
CA ARG A 408 13.57 11.95 27.20
C ARG A 408 14.39 12.02 25.93
N ALA A 409 13.80 11.69 24.77
CA ALA A 409 14.49 11.65 23.49
C ALA A 409 14.45 13.00 22.76
N VAL A 410 13.25 13.60 22.67
CA VAL A 410 13.03 14.89 22.01
C VAL A 410 11.96 15.67 22.79
N PRO A 411 12.34 16.58 23.70
CA PRO A 411 11.40 17.32 24.54
C PRO A 411 10.38 18.13 23.74
N GLY A 412 9.10 18.08 24.13
CA GLY A 412 8.01 18.84 23.52
C GLY A 412 7.66 18.45 22.08
N PHE A 413 8.15 17.31 21.57
CA PHE A 413 7.82 16.80 20.24
C PHE A 413 6.86 15.62 20.33
N ASP A 414 5.66 15.83 19.79
CA ASP A 414 4.66 14.79 19.57
C ASP A 414 4.55 14.46 18.07
N PRO A 415 4.97 13.26 17.64
CA PRO A 415 4.90 12.85 16.24
C PRO A 415 3.47 12.84 15.66
N SER A 416 2.44 12.67 16.48
CA SER A 416 1.05 12.55 16.02
C SER A 416 0.36 13.90 15.82
N THR A 417 0.81 14.95 16.51
CA THR A 417 0.19 16.28 16.50
C THR A 417 1.10 17.40 15.97
N ALA A 418 2.41 17.16 15.82
CA ALA A 418 3.32 18.16 15.30
C ALA A 418 2.88 18.65 13.90
N LYS A 419 2.91 19.98 13.72
CA LYS A 419 2.42 20.65 12.49
C LYS A 419 3.04 20.10 11.21
N PHE A 420 4.31 19.71 11.25
CA PHE A 420 5.03 19.14 10.10
C PHE A 420 4.88 17.62 9.97
N SER A 421 4.28 16.94 10.94
CA SER A 421 4.11 15.48 10.93
C SER A 421 2.75 15.01 10.42
N GLY A 422 1.95 15.92 9.86
CA GLY A 422 0.69 15.55 9.20
C GLY A 422 0.91 14.65 7.99
N SER A 423 0.01 13.70 7.75
CA SER A 423 0.08 12.72 6.64
C SER A 423 0.15 13.35 5.25
N TYR A 424 -0.19 14.63 5.14
CA TYR A 424 -0.14 15.42 3.91
C TYR A 424 1.22 16.05 3.63
N ASN A 425 2.13 16.06 4.61
CA ASN A 425 3.41 16.73 4.48
C ASN A 425 4.46 15.82 3.83
N LEU A 426 4.92 16.21 2.66
CA LEU A 426 6.01 15.55 1.93
C LEU A 426 7.33 16.34 1.97
N VAL A 427 7.41 17.38 2.79
CA VAL A 427 8.62 18.21 2.97
C VAL A 427 9.10 18.16 4.41
N TRP A 428 10.23 17.53 4.65
CA TRP A 428 10.82 17.31 5.98
C TRP A 428 12.27 17.78 5.99
N THR A 429 12.60 18.72 6.87
CA THR A 429 13.99 19.16 7.05
C THR A 429 14.83 18.02 7.64
N PRO A 430 16.16 18.03 7.45
CA PRO A 430 17.04 17.04 8.06
C PRO A 430 16.85 16.91 9.58
N GLU A 431 16.66 18.05 10.27
CA GLU A 431 16.43 18.10 11.71
C GLU A 431 15.09 17.45 12.09
N GLN A 432 14.03 17.69 11.32
CA GLN A 432 12.72 17.07 11.53
C GLN A 432 12.77 15.55 11.34
N ILE A 433 13.52 15.07 10.35
CA ILE A 433 13.77 13.63 10.14
C ILE A 433 14.52 13.06 11.34
N GLU A 434 15.58 13.72 11.81
CA GLU A 434 16.34 13.28 12.98
C GLU A 434 15.50 13.25 14.26
N MET A 435 14.63 14.24 14.47
CA MET A 435 13.69 14.25 15.59
C MET A 435 12.78 13.01 15.55
N LEU A 436 12.19 12.71 14.39
CA LEU A 436 11.32 11.55 14.21
C LEU A 436 12.06 10.24 14.46
N VAL A 437 13.27 10.09 13.91
CA VAL A 437 14.11 8.90 14.10
C VAL A 437 14.48 8.71 15.58
N LYS A 438 14.88 9.79 16.27
CA LYS A 438 15.22 9.74 17.71
C LYS A 438 14.04 9.29 18.56
N VAL A 439 12.84 9.83 18.32
CA VAL A 439 11.63 9.42 19.04
C VAL A 439 11.26 7.96 18.73
N ALA A 440 11.26 7.57 17.45
CA ALA A 440 10.93 6.20 17.06
C ALA A 440 11.90 5.18 17.69
N ALA A 441 13.22 5.46 17.66
CA ALA A 441 14.23 4.61 18.26
C ALA A 441 14.06 4.53 19.80
N ALA A 442 13.76 5.64 20.46
CA ALA A 442 13.53 5.66 21.90
C ALA A 442 12.26 4.89 22.31
N ASN A 443 11.18 4.99 21.53
CA ASN A 443 9.96 4.21 21.75
C ASN A 443 10.24 2.72 21.58
N PHE A 444 10.99 2.33 20.54
CA PHE A 444 11.40 0.94 20.36
C PHE A 444 12.25 0.44 21.53
N ALA A 445 13.25 1.22 21.97
CA ALA A 445 14.10 0.88 23.10
C ALA A 445 13.28 0.71 24.41
N ALA A 446 12.27 1.55 24.64
CA ALA A 446 11.38 1.44 25.79
C ALA A 446 10.51 0.16 25.76
N GLY A 447 10.17 -0.34 24.56
CA GLY A 447 9.41 -1.58 24.37
C GLY A 447 10.27 -2.86 24.25
N HIS A 448 11.58 -2.73 24.12
CA HIS A 448 12.50 -3.80 23.72
C HIS A 448 12.44 -5.04 24.62
N ASP A 449 12.48 -4.86 25.96
CA ASP A 449 12.47 -5.98 26.90
C ASP A 449 11.18 -6.79 26.81
N ARG A 450 10.06 -6.13 26.48
CA ARG A 450 8.76 -6.80 26.33
C ARG A 450 8.68 -7.60 25.04
N ILE A 451 9.22 -7.07 23.94
CA ILE A 451 9.39 -7.81 22.69
C ILE A 451 10.20 -9.09 22.97
N ARG A 452 11.36 -8.95 23.63
CA ARG A 452 12.22 -10.09 23.97
C ARG A 452 11.49 -11.13 24.82
N ARG A 453 10.70 -10.69 25.80
CA ARG A 453 9.91 -11.59 26.65
C ARG A 453 8.87 -12.37 25.85
N VAL A 454 8.09 -11.71 25.00
CA VAL A 454 7.08 -12.36 24.16
C VAL A 454 7.71 -13.36 23.19
N LEU A 455 8.84 -13.01 22.59
CA LEU A 455 9.59 -13.93 21.72
C LEU A 455 10.08 -15.16 22.49
N LEU A 456 10.59 -14.98 23.71
CA LEU A 456 11.02 -16.09 24.56
C LEU A 456 9.84 -16.97 24.99
N GLU A 457 8.73 -16.38 25.43
CA GLU A 457 7.48 -17.10 25.78
C GLU A 457 7.00 -17.95 24.61
N THR A 458 6.97 -17.38 23.41
CA THR A 458 6.57 -18.07 22.19
C THR A 458 7.54 -19.20 21.84
N TYR A 459 8.85 -18.96 21.94
CA TYR A 459 9.87 -19.98 21.73
C TYR A 459 9.70 -21.17 22.67
N GLU A 460 9.53 -20.93 23.97
CA GLU A 460 9.36 -21.98 24.98
C GLU A 460 8.06 -22.76 24.75
N LYS A 461 6.96 -22.08 24.36
CA LYS A 461 5.71 -22.73 23.96
C LYS A 461 5.91 -23.68 22.77
N LYS A 462 6.57 -23.22 21.71
CA LYS A 462 6.87 -24.07 20.53
C LYS A 462 7.81 -25.22 20.88
N LYS A 463 8.80 -24.98 21.75
CA LYS A 463 9.71 -26.01 22.24
C LYS A 463 8.98 -27.08 23.05
N ALA A 464 8.10 -26.69 23.97
CA ALA A 464 7.26 -27.61 24.72
C ALA A 464 6.41 -28.49 23.79
N ARG A 465 5.81 -27.89 22.74
CA ARG A 465 5.04 -28.63 21.72
C ARG A 465 5.90 -29.65 20.97
N ARG A 466 7.11 -29.27 20.53
CA ARG A 466 8.05 -30.20 19.86
C ARG A 466 8.51 -31.35 20.76
N GLU A 467 8.59 -31.11 22.07
CA GLU A 467 9.00 -32.10 23.06
C GLU A 467 7.82 -32.91 23.65
N GLY A 468 6.58 -32.69 23.21
CA GLY A 468 5.39 -33.40 23.71
C GLY A 468 5.00 -33.03 25.15
N ARG A 469 5.38 -31.82 25.60
CA ARG A 469 5.13 -31.31 26.96
C ARG A 469 3.98 -30.28 27.02
N ALA A 470 3.33 -30.00 25.89
CA ALA A 470 2.33 -28.95 25.73
C ALA A 470 0.91 -29.50 25.60
#